data_AF-A0A914EKY8-F1
#
_entry.id   AF-A0A914EKY8-F1
#
_cell.length_a   1.000
_cell.length_b   1.000
_cell.length_c   1.000
_cell.angle_alpha   90.00
_cell.angle_beta   90.00
_cell.angle_gamma   90.00
#
_symmetry.space_group_name_H-M   'P 1'
#
loop_
_entity.id
_entity.type
_entity.pdbx_description
1 polymer ?
#
loop_
_entity_poly.entity_id
_entity_poly.type
_entity_poly.pdbx_seq_one_letter_code
_entity_poly.pdbx_strand_id
1 'polypeptide(L)'
;MLKIALLISLIVCALSLDEYDYDVSNTGAPVTTGGPTNPLSNSDGTPCNCNTATMWLDLILIADRSKSIGVGGLGSIGTQLATNLYGINIAQSGADYYTRVGLIVFSSDVQVIGGLNKYNSYNDLTNDLLNLESYHKADDNVVDIYAALKSAQDMFQTQAANNANRNARQVVL
;
A
#
# COMPACT_ATOMS: atom_id res chain seq x y z
N MET A 1 6.20 17.21 17.57
CA MET A 1 5.05 16.39 17.14
C MET A 1 4.66 16.59 15.65
N LEU A 2 5.49 17.26 14.82
CA LEU A 2 5.17 17.57 13.41
C LEU A 2 6.00 16.79 12.37
N LYS A 3 6.81 15.80 12.79
CA LYS A 3 7.79 15.13 11.90
C LYS A 3 7.39 13.74 11.38
N ILE A 4 6.28 13.15 11.86
CA ILE A 4 5.94 11.75 11.54
C ILE A 4 4.90 11.64 10.41
N ALA A 5 3.93 12.57 10.33
CA ALA A 5 3.01 12.68 9.18
C ALA A 5 3.74 12.94 7.84
N LEU A 6 4.96 13.50 7.91
CA LEU A 6 5.79 13.77 6.74
C LEU A 6 6.32 12.47 6.09
N LEU A 7 6.48 11.38 6.85
CA LEU A 7 7.11 10.16 6.34
C LEU A 7 6.20 9.37 5.38
N ILE A 8 4.88 9.40 5.59
CA ILE A 8 3.90 8.75 4.69
C ILE A 8 3.58 9.62 3.52
N SER A 9 3.49 10.92 3.73
CA SER A 9 3.51 11.84 2.61
C SER A 9 4.73 11.51 1.76
N LEU A 10 5.93 11.34 2.32
CA LEU A 10 7.10 10.91 1.54
C LEU A 10 6.99 9.50 0.92
N ILE A 11 6.57 8.46 1.64
CA ILE A 11 6.59 7.07 1.14
C ILE A 11 5.47 6.82 0.12
N VAL A 12 4.25 7.29 0.38
CA VAL A 12 3.15 7.23 -0.60
C VAL A 12 3.46 8.13 -1.80
N CYS A 13 4.16 9.25 -1.60
CA CYS A 13 4.59 10.12 -2.69
C CYS A 13 5.72 9.54 -3.53
N ALA A 14 6.71 8.89 -2.90
CA ALA A 14 7.81 8.22 -3.60
C ALA A 14 7.28 7.10 -4.49
N LEU A 15 6.31 6.30 -4.01
CA LEU A 15 5.66 5.26 -4.81
C LEU A 15 4.77 5.83 -5.94
N SER A 16 4.46 7.13 -5.94
CA SER A 16 3.78 7.82 -7.05
C SER A 16 4.73 8.44 -8.09
N LEU A 17 6.05 8.35 -7.87
CA LEU A 17 7.07 8.99 -8.71
C LEU A 17 7.98 8.02 -9.48
N ASP A 18 7.83 6.70 -9.33
CA ASP A 18 8.65 5.75 -10.07
C ASP A 18 8.07 5.48 -11.47
N GLU A 19 8.26 6.43 -12.38
CA GLU A 19 8.73 6.04 -13.71
C GLU A 19 10.26 5.95 -13.58
N TYR A 20 10.74 4.81 -13.10
CA TYR A 20 12.17 4.52 -13.14
C TYR A 20 12.55 4.34 -14.61
N ASP A 21 12.98 5.43 -15.24
CA ASP A 21 13.57 5.40 -16.57
C ASP A 21 14.89 4.62 -16.47
N TYR A 22 14.81 3.32 -16.78
CA TYR A 22 16.00 2.49 -16.95
C TYR A 22 16.64 2.88 -18.27
N ASP A 23 17.55 3.86 -18.22
CA ASP A 23 18.40 4.25 -19.35
C ASP A 23 19.33 3.08 -19.71
N VAL A 24 18.84 2.19 -20.59
CA VAL A 24 19.70 1.29 -21.34
C VAL A 24 20.50 2.16 -22.29
N SER A 25 21.69 2.53 -21.86
CA SER A 25 22.73 3.12 -22.71
C SER A 25 23.14 2.12 -23.81
N ASN A 26 22.31 2.03 -24.85
CA ASN A 26 22.63 1.35 -26.09
C ASN A 26 23.25 2.37 -27.05
N THR A 27 24.56 2.29 -27.25
CA THR A 27 25.27 3.10 -28.24
C THR A 27 24.83 2.70 -29.65
N GLY A 28 23.97 3.50 -30.29
CA GLY A 28 23.67 3.33 -31.73
C GLY A 28 22.56 4.21 -32.32
N ALA A 29 22.94 5.38 -32.86
CA ALA A 29 22.33 6.20 -33.93
C ALA A 29 20.86 6.73 -33.81
N PRO A 30 20.56 7.93 -34.37
CA PRO A 30 19.30 8.62 -34.14
C PRO A 30 18.22 8.20 -35.14
N VAL A 31 17.04 7.82 -34.64
CA VAL A 31 15.82 7.74 -35.46
C VAL A 31 14.74 8.60 -34.81
N THR A 32 14.43 9.71 -35.46
CA THR A 32 13.31 10.59 -35.14
C THR A 32 12.02 10.02 -35.74
N THR A 33 11.12 9.51 -34.89
CA THR A 33 9.68 9.42 -35.20
C THR A 33 8.89 9.57 -33.90
N GLY A 34 8.04 10.60 -33.84
CA GLY A 34 7.26 10.97 -32.66
C GLY A 34 6.43 9.81 -32.11
N GLY A 35 6.68 9.46 -30.85
CA GLY A 35 5.87 8.53 -30.08
C GLY A 35 4.54 9.15 -29.64
N PRO A 36 3.53 8.32 -29.33
CA PRO A 36 2.23 8.81 -28.89
C PRO A 36 2.38 9.58 -27.57
N THR A 37 1.92 10.83 -27.54
CA THR A 37 1.92 11.65 -26.33
C THR A 37 0.97 11.04 -25.31
N ASN A 38 1.51 10.44 -24.25
CA ASN A 38 0.73 10.07 -23.07
C ASN A 38 0.19 11.36 -22.44
N PRO A 39 -1.13 11.58 -22.31
CA PRO A 39 -1.69 12.85 -21.82
C PRO A 39 -1.43 13.14 -20.34
N LEU A 40 -0.56 12.37 -19.67
CA LEU A 40 -0.23 12.51 -18.25
C LEU A 40 1.28 12.60 -17.98
N SER A 41 2.11 12.79 -19.01
CA SER A 41 3.52 13.11 -18.78
C SER A 41 3.63 14.55 -18.29
N ASN A 42 3.63 14.74 -16.97
CA ASN A 42 4.21 15.94 -16.38
C ASN A 42 5.74 15.81 -16.51
N SER A 43 6.26 16.09 -17.70
CA SER A 43 7.69 16.01 -18.05
C SER A 43 8.57 17.07 -17.35
N ASP A 44 8.02 17.87 -16.45
CA ASP A 44 8.70 19.03 -15.87
C ASP A 44 9.36 18.74 -14.52
N GLY A 45 9.48 17.47 -14.13
CA GLY A 45 10.11 17.07 -12.85
C GLY A 45 9.46 17.72 -11.63
N THR A 46 8.23 18.24 -11.77
CA THR A 46 7.48 18.82 -10.67
C THR A 46 6.99 17.65 -9.83
N PRO A 47 7.47 17.47 -8.58
CA PRO A 47 6.99 16.41 -7.73
C PRO A 47 5.47 16.54 -7.63
N CYS A 48 4.75 15.47 -7.96
CA CYS A 48 3.32 15.38 -7.74
C CYS A 48 3.05 15.85 -6.31
N ASN A 49 2.25 16.91 -6.15
CA ASN A 49 1.91 17.37 -4.81
C ASN A 49 1.07 16.26 -4.15
N CYS A 50 1.65 15.53 -3.21
CA CYS A 50 1.08 14.32 -2.66
C CYS A 50 -0.04 14.64 -1.69
N ASN A 51 -1.19 14.91 -2.28
CA ASN A 51 -2.41 15.24 -1.60
C ASN A 51 -3.31 14.00 -1.52
N THR A 52 -3.17 13.25 -0.43
CA THR A 52 -4.06 12.11 -0.12
C THR A 52 -5.50 12.55 0.08
N ALA A 53 -5.78 13.85 0.30
CA ALA A 53 -7.14 14.38 0.42
C ALA A 53 -7.86 14.52 -0.93
N THR A 54 -7.19 14.30 -2.07
CA THR A 54 -7.78 14.41 -3.41
C THR A 54 -7.76 13.11 -4.22
N MET A 55 -7.49 11.96 -3.59
CA MET A 55 -7.42 10.68 -4.31
C MET A 55 -8.15 9.54 -3.59
N TRP A 56 -8.77 8.67 -4.38
CA TRP A 56 -9.22 7.37 -3.91
C TRP A 56 -8.02 6.43 -3.79
N LEU A 57 -7.81 5.84 -2.63
CA LEU A 57 -6.70 4.92 -2.38
C LEU A 57 -7.22 3.56 -1.93
N ASP A 58 -6.70 2.49 -2.52
CA ASP A 58 -6.84 1.13 -2.02
C ASP A 58 -5.46 0.68 -1.53
N LEU A 59 -5.32 0.52 -0.22
CA LEU A 59 -4.07 0.19 0.45
C LEU A 59 -4.13 -1.23 1.01
N ILE A 60 -3.18 -2.09 0.68
CA ILE A 60 -3.04 -3.41 1.31
C ILE A 60 -1.79 -3.42 2.17
N LEU A 61 -1.98 -3.64 3.46
CA LEU A 61 -0.90 -3.80 4.44
C LEU A 61 -0.56 -5.27 4.57
N ILE A 62 0.72 -5.61 4.47
CA ILE A 62 1.24 -6.97 4.61
C ILE A 62 2.24 -6.99 5.76
N ALA A 63 2.02 -7.84 6.75
CA ALA A 63 2.94 -8.02 7.88
C ALA A 63 3.48 -9.45 7.96
N ASP A 64 4.80 -9.59 8.03
CA ASP A 64 5.43 -10.87 8.37
C ASP A 64 5.10 -11.23 9.82
N ARG A 65 4.61 -12.45 10.05
CA ARG A 65 4.27 -13.02 11.37
C ARG A 65 5.14 -14.23 11.74
N SER A 66 6.22 -14.47 11.00
CA SER A 66 7.17 -15.56 11.24
C SER A 66 7.82 -15.48 12.63
N LYS A 67 8.45 -16.57 13.06
CA LYS A 67 9.27 -16.65 14.28
C LYS A 67 10.34 -15.56 14.31
N SER A 68 10.93 -15.24 13.15
CA SER A 68 12.09 -14.34 13.06
C SER A 68 11.78 -12.91 13.49
N ILE A 69 10.52 -12.45 13.34
CA ILE A 69 10.11 -11.10 13.73
C ILE A 69 9.84 -10.97 15.24
N GLY A 70 9.43 -12.07 15.88
CA GLY A 70 9.02 -12.11 17.28
C GLY A 70 7.71 -11.36 17.58
N VAL A 71 7.06 -11.71 18.68
CA VAL A 71 5.80 -11.09 19.15
C VAL A 71 5.93 -9.56 19.26
N GLY A 72 6.98 -9.08 19.93
CA GLY A 72 7.21 -7.65 20.13
C GLY A 72 7.56 -6.89 18.84
N GLY A 73 8.22 -7.55 17.87
CA GLY A 73 8.49 -6.96 16.56
C GLY A 73 7.20 -6.78 15.76
N LEU A 74 6.34 -7.79 15.74
CA LEU A 74 5.02 -7.71 15.10
C LEU A 74 4.10 -6.67 15.76
N GLY A 75 4.08 -6.59 17.08
CA GLY A 75 3.38 -5.53 17.82
C GLY A 75 3.90 -4.13 17.46
N SER A 76 5.23 -3.98 17.36
CA SER A 76 5.86 -2.71 16.97
C SER A 76 5.50 -2.28 15.55
N ILE A 77 5.35 -3.23 14.62
CA ILE A 77 4.85 -2.96 13.26
C ILE A 77 3.41 -2.46 13.31
N GLY A 78 2.55 -3.11 14.10
CA GLY A 78 1.17 -2.68 14.32
C GLY A 78 1.06 -1.23 14.81
N THR A 79 1.82 -0.89 15.86
CA THR A 79 1.86 0.48 16.38
C THR A 79 2.41 1.48 15.37
N GLN A 80 3.44 1.13 14.60
CA GLN A 80 4.01 1.99 13.57
C GLN A 80 3.00 2.24 12.44
N LEU A 81 2.33 1.19 11.94
CA LEU A 81 1.29 1.33 10.92
C LEU A 81 0.11 2.18 11.41
N ALA A 82 -0.35 1.99 12.65
CA ALA A 82 -1.41 2.80 13.22
C ALA A 82 -1.00 4.28 13.31
N THR A 83 0.18 4.54 13.88
CA THR A 83 0.73 5.90 13.99
C THR A 83 0.86 6.54 12.61
N ASN A 84 1.30 5.75 11.65
CA ASN A 84 1.48 6.20 10.30
C ASN A 84 0.11 6.59 9.70
N LEU A 85 -0.86 5.70 9.67
CA LEU A 85 -2.13 5.95 8.99
C LEU A 85 -3.04 6.96 9.72
N TYR A 86 -2.58 7.55 10.82
CA TYR A 86 -3.28 8.59 11.54
C TYR A 86 -3.60 9.80 10.64
N GLY A 87 -4.88 10.18 10.62
CA GLY A 87 -5.37 11.29 9.79
C GLY A 87 -5.76 10.92 8.36
N ILE A 88 -5.57 9.66 7.94
CA ILE A 88 -6.11 9.16 6.67
C ILE A 88 -7.61 8.90 6.82
N ASN A 89 -8.39 9.35 5.84
CA ASN A 89 -9.83 9.10 5.78
C ASN A 89 -10.13 7.65 5.37
N ILE A 90 -10.16 6.73 6.33
CA ILE A 90 -10.52 5.32 6.10
C ILE A 90 -12.04 5.19 6.09
N ALA A 91 -12.62 4.79 4.95
CA ALA A 91 -14.06 4.59 4.79
C ALA A 91 -14.35 3.67 3.59
N GLN A 92 -15.63 3.28 3.44
CA GLN A 92 -16.10 2.44 2.33
C GLN A 92 -16.90 3.21 1.26
N SER A 93 -17.47 4.34 1.65
CA SER A 93 -18.24 5.25 0.79
C SER A 93 -18.17 6.66 1.36
N GLY A 94 -18.43 7.68 0.54
CA GLY A 94 -18.38 9.08 0.96
C GLY A 94 -18.44 10.04 -0.23
N ALA A 95 -18.83 11.29 0.04
CA ALA A 95 -18.79 12.38 -0.95
C ALA A 95 -17.35 12.85 -1.21
N ASP A 96 -16.48 12.70 -0.21
CA ASP A 96 -15.06 13.04 -0.27
C ASP A 96 -14.21 11.81 -0.58
N TYR A 97 -12.97 12.05 -1.00
CA TYR A 97 -11.96 11.03 -1.24
C TYR A 97 -11.67 10.23 0.05
N TYR A 98 -11.68 8.89 -0.07
CA TYR A 98 -11.41 7.95 1.02
C TYR A 98 -10.40 6.88 0.63
N THR A 99 -9.81 6.28 1.66
CA THR A 99 -8.91 5.14 1.60
C THR A 99 -9.62 3.88 2.07
N ARG A 100 -9.52 2.79 1.29
CA ARG A 100 -9.88 1.45 1.73
C ARG A 100 -8.61 0.71 2.14
N VAL A 101 -8.69 -0.10 3.18
CA VAL A 101 -7.53 -0.83 3.68
C VAL A 101 -7.80 -2.32 3.71
N GLY A 102 -6.87 -3.11 3.16
CA GLY A 102 -6.76 -4.54 3.39
C GLY A 102 -5.60 -4.81 4.35
N LEU A 103 -5.69 -5.89 5.12
CA LEU A 103 -4.67 -6.31 6.07
C LEU A 103 -4.43 -7.81 5.93
N ILE A 104 -3.17 -8.15 5.66
CA ILE A 104 -2.68 -9.51 5.45
C ILE A 104 -1.53 -9.75 6.43
N VAL A 105 -1.51 -10.94 7.03
CA VAL A 105 -0.34 -11.45 7.75
C VAL A 105 0.17 -12.72 7.07
N PHE A 106 1.49 -12.91 7.02
CA PHE A 106 2.07 -14.07 6.32
C PHE A 106 3.29 -14.67 7.02
N SER A 107 3.55 -15.93 6.71
CA SER A 107 4.69 -16.73 7.19
C SER A 107 4.85 -17.93 6.25
N SER A 108 4.70 -19.19 6.71
CA SER A 108 4.53 -20.34 5.80
C SER A 108 3.18 -20.35 5.05
N ASP A 109 2.21 -19.59 5.56
CA ASP A 109 0.86 -19.46 5.07
C ASP A 109 0.41 -17.99 5.15
N VAL A 110 -0.64 -17.66 4.41
CA VAL A 110 -1.20 -16.32 4.33
C VAL A 110 -2.56 -16.28 5.00
N GLN A 111 -2.78 -15.27 5.84
CA GLN A 111 -4.06 -15.01 6.46
C GLN A 111 -4.52 -13.59 6.14
N VAL A 112 -5.66 -13.47 5.48
CA VAL A 112 -6.35 -12.18 5.28
C VAL A 112 -7.10 -11.83 6.56
N ILE A 113 -6.58 -10.86 7.32
CA ILE A 113 -7.25 -10.34 8.51
C ILE A 113 -8.44 -9.47 8.10
N GLY A 114 -8.29 -8.72 7.01
CA GLY A 114 -9.35 -7.92 6.43
C GLY A 114 -9.16 -7.64 4.94
N GLY A 115 -10.22 -7.78 4.17
CA GLY A 115 -10.25 -7.29 2.79
C GLY A 115 -10.52 -5.79 2.71
N LEU A 116 -10.37 -5.21 1.51
CA LEU A 116 -10.58 -3.77 1.25
C LEU A 116 -11.97 -3.23 1.69
N ASN A 117 -12.95 -4.11 1.90
CA ASN A 117 -14.30 -3.74 2.34
C ASN A 117 -14.57 -3.94 3.86
N LYS A 118 -13.54 -4.26 4.66
CA LYS A 118 -13.71 -4.57 6.09
C LYS A 118 -13.80 -3.31 6.98
N TYR A 119 -12.84 -2.40 6.84
CA TYR A 119 -12.66 -1.29 7.78
C TYR A 119 -13.47 -0.06 7.38
N ASN A 120 -14.35 0.43 8.25
CA ASN A 120 -15.19 1.60 7.98
C ASN A 120 -14.65 2.87 8.63
N SER A 121 -13.62 2.76 9.48
CA SER A 121 -12.99 3.89 10.15
C SER A 121 -11.53 3.60 10.49
N TYR A 122 -10.77 4.65 10.80
CA TYR A 122 -9.41 4.54 11.34
C TYR A 122 -9.38 3.73 12.64
N ASN A 123 -10.38 3.87 13.50
CA ASN A 123 -10.45 3.13 14.76
C ASN A 123 -10.65 1.63 14.52
N ASP A 124 -11.48 1.24 13.54
CA ASP A 124 -11.69 -0.17 13.17
C ASP A 124 -10.37 -0.82 12.74
N LEU A 125 -9.62 -0.14 11.87
CA LEU A 125 -8.31 -0.61 11.43
C LEU A 125 -7.32 -0.68 12.58
N THR A 126 -7.26 0.38 13.41
CA THR A 126 -6.29 0.49 14.50
C THR A 126 -6.49 -0.60 15.55
N ASN A 127 -7.72 -1.05 15.80
CA ASN A 127 -7.99 -2.16 16.71
C ASN A 127 -7.29 -3.46 16.24
N ASP A 128 -7.35 -3.77 14.95
CA ASP A 128 -6.66 -4.94 14.39
C ASP A 128 -5.13 -4.73 14.35
N LEU A 129 -4.67 -3.52 14.00
CA LEU A 129 -3.24 -3.20 13.96
C LEU A 129 -2.57 -3.33 15.33
N LEU A 130 -3.21 -2.79 16.39
CA LEU A 130 -2.68 -2.86 17.75
C LEU A 130 -2.75 -4.28 18.35
N ASN A 131 -3.51 -5.18 17.73
CA ASN A 131 -3.60 -6.59 18.13
C ASN A 131 -2.79 -7.52 17.20
N LEU A 132 -1.93 -6.99 16.33
CA LEU A 132 -1.17 -7.82 15.37
C LEU A 132 -0.31 -8.88 16.04
N GLU A 133 0.21 -8.61 17.23
CA GLU A 133 1.06 -9.54 17.97
C GLU A 133 0.36 -10.89 18.26
N SER A 134 -0.98 -10.90 18.34
CA SER A 134 -1.78 -12.12 18.53
C SER A 134 -1.71 -13.10 17.36
N TYR A 135 -1.26 -12.64 16.18
CA TYR A 135 -1.10 -13.47 14.99
C TYR A 135 0.30 -14.05 14.84
N HIS A 136 1.24 -13.76 15.75
CA HIS A 136 2.61 -14.26 15.66
C HIS A 136 2.67 -15.80 15.67
N LYS A 137 3.45 -16.39 14.75
CA LYS A 137 3.72 -17.82 14.70
C LYS A 137 5.11 -18.13 15.26
N ALA A 138 5.15 -18.41 16.56
CA ALA A 138 6.39 -18.65 17.30
C ALA A 138 7.24 -19.83 16.79
N ASP A 139 6.61 -20.79 16.10
CA ASP A 139 7.28 -22.01 15.63
C ASP A 139 7.53 -22.03 14.11
N ASP A 140 7.18 -20.96 13.40
CA ASP A 140 7.25 -20.90 11.94
C ASP A 140 8.43 -20.05 11.45
N ASN A 141 9.48 -20.68 10.92
CA ASN A 141 10.65 -19.97 10.40
C ASN A 141 10.54 -19.62 8.90
N VAL A 142 9.37 -19.82 8.28
CA VAL A 142 9.17 -19.57 6.85
C VAL A 142 8.67 -18.15 6.62
N VAL A 143 9.22 -17.51 5.59
CA VAL A 143 8.82 -16.18 5.12
C VAL A 143 8.43 -16.31 3.64
N ASP A 144 7.15 -16.61 3.36
CA ASP A 144 6.62 -16.70 2.00
C ASP A 144 5.98 -15.39 1.55
N ILE A 145 6.83 -14.42 1.21
CA ILE A 145 6.38 -13.10 0.72
C ILE A 145 5.65 -13.22 -0.63
N TYR A 146 5.99 -14.24 -1.43
CA TYR A 146 5.36 -14.45 -2.73
C TYR A 146 3.88 -14.76 -2.57
N ALA A 147 3.52 -15.68 -1.66
CA ALA A 147 2.13 -16.00 -1.37
C ALA A 147 1.36 -14.77 -0.86
N ALA A 148 2.00 -13.93 -0.04
CA ALA A 148 1.39 -12.71 0.50
C ALA A 148 1.10 -11.68 -0.61
N LEU A 149 2.08 -11.41 -1.48
CA LEU A 149 1.91 -10.51 -2.63
C LEU A 149 0.88 -11.04 -3.62
N LYS A 150 0.83 -12.36 -3.81
CA LYS A 150 -0.19 -13.00 -4.65
C LYS A 150 -1.59 -12.78 -4.07
N SER A 151 -1.75 -12.94 -2.75
CA SER A 151 -3.02 -12.67 -2.07
C SER A 151 -3.45 -11.20 -2.18
N ALA A 152 -2.49 -10.27 -2.10
CA ALA A 152 -2.76 -8.84 -2.30
C ALA A 152 -3.22 -8.53 -3.75
N GLN A 153 -2.55 -9.12 -4.75
CA GLN A 153 -2.97 -9.02 -6.15
C GLN A 153 -4.40 -9.53 -6.35
N ASP A 154 -4.70 -10.71 -5.82
CA ASP A 154 -6.03 -11.33 -5.96
C ASP A 154 -7.11 -10.46 -5.29
N MET A 155 -6.78 -9.79 -4.19
CA MET A 155 -7.67 -8.82 -3.53
C MET A 155 -7.96 -7.62 -4.42
N PHE A 156 -6.94 -7.01 -5.06
CA PHE A 156 -7.15 -5.92 -6.02
C PHE A 156 -7.96 -6.35 -7.22
N GLN A 157 -7.69 -7.53 -7.79
CA GLN A 157 -8.44 -8.07 -8.93
C GLN A 157 -9.91 -8.31 -8.60
N THR A 158 -10.18 -8.86 -7.42
CA THR A 158 -11.55 -9.04 -6.91
C THR A 158 -12.26 -7.70 -6.79
N GLN A 159 -11.58 -6.65 -6.31
CA GLN A 159 -12.18 -5.32 -6.24
C GLN A 159 -12.37 -4.67 -7.60
N ALA A 160 -11.42 -4.83 -8.54
CA ALA A 160 -11.55 -4.32 -9.90
C ALA A 160 -12.74 -4.95 -10.64
N ALA A 161 -12.96 -6.25 -10.46
CA ALA A 161 -14.12 -6.96 -11.00
C ALA A 161 -15.45 -6.45 -10.41
N ASN A 162 -15.46 -6.12 -9.11
CA ASN A 162 -16.67 -5.65 -8.42
C ASN A 162 -16.93 -4.14 -8.59
N ASN A 163 -15.92 -3.35 -8.93
CA ASN A 163 -15.97 -1.87 -8.97
C ASN A 163 -15.10 -1.30 -10.11
N ALA A 164 -15.37 -1.72 -11.36
CA ALA A 164 -14.57 -1.41 -12.55
C ALA A 164 -14.39 0.09 -12.87
N ASN A 165 -15.12 0.99 -12.21
CA ASN A 165 -15.15 2.43 -12.53
C ASN A 165 -14.52 3.33 -11.43
N ARG A 166 -13.89 2.77 -10.39
CA ARG A 166 -13.18 3.59 -9.40
C ARG A 166 -11.75 3.85 -9.87
N ASN A 167 -11.43 5.11 -10.18
CA ASN A 167 -10.06 5.57 -10.45
C ASN A 167 -9.25 5.65 -9.14
N ALA A 168 -9.12 4.51 -8.45
CA ALA A 168 -8.38 4.39 -7.21
C ALA A 168 -6.92 4.01 -7.48
N ARG A 169 -6.00 4.67 -6.78
CA ARG A 169 -4.59 4.25 -6.74
C ARG A 169 -4.48 3.02 -5.84
N GLN A 170 -3.68 2.04 -6.25
CA GLN A 170 -3.48 0.79 -5.51
C GLN A 170 -2.06 0.78 -4.97
N VAL A 171 -1.91 0.49 -3.67
CA VAL A 171 -0.62 0.46 -2.99
C VAL A 171 -0.54 -0.78 -2.10
N VAL A 172 0.60 -1.45 -2.11
CA VAL A 172 0.96 -2.51 -1.16
C VAL A 172 2.09 -1.98 -0.27
N LEU A 173 1.94 -2.15 1.04
CA LEU A 173 2.97 -1.84 2.04
C LEU A 173 3.34 -3.09 2.82
#